data_AF-A0A0F5LE31-F1
#
_entry.id   AF-A0A0F5LE31-F1
#
_cell.length_a   1.000
_cell.length_b   1.000
_cell.length_c   1.000
_cell.angle_alpha   90.00
_cell.angle_beta   90.00
_cell.angle_gamma   90.00
#
_symmetry.space_group_name_H-M   'P 1'
#
loop_
_entity.id
_entity.type
_entity.pdbx_description
1 polymer ?
#
loop_
_entity_poly.entity_id
_entity_poly.type
_entity_poly.pdbx_seq_one_letter_code
_entity_poly.pdbx_strand_id
1 'polypeptide(L)'
;MYPESEVHDIRITQGGASYKATFFVEHGIINANIAGRIITAPLGDRPAEVSVSELLAGYIHQQTRRARTGRRWADVLAKPK
;
A
#
# COMPACT_ATOMS: atom_id res chain seq x y z
N MET A 1 -17.62 -14.69 1.26
CA MET A 1 -17.24 -15.29 2.55
C MET A 1 -15.81 -15.78 2.39
N TYR A 2 -14.83 -15.11 3.02
CA TYR A 2 -13.44 -15.54 2.94
C TYR A 2 -13.23 -16.65 3.97
N PRO A 3 -12.61 -17.78 3.62
CA PRO A 3 -12.17 -18.75 4.63
C PRO A 3 -11.20 -18.03 5.57
N GLU A 4 -11.44 -18.15 6.89
CA GLU A 4 -10.54 -17.59 7.90
C GLU A 4 -9.12 -18.10 7.64
N SER A 5 -8.14 -17.20 7.66
CA SER A 5 -6.70 -17.50 7.55
C SER A 5 -6.14 -17.88 6.16
N GLU A 6 -6.88 -17.71 5.06
CA GLU A 6 -6.27 -17.85 3.73
C GLU A 6 -5.45 -16.60 3.34
N VAL A 7 -4.22 -16.82 2.91
CA VAL A 7 -3.34 -15.75 2.41
C VAL A 7 -3.62 -15.52 0.94
N HIS A 8 -4.10 -14.32 0.63
CA HIS A 8 -4.37 -13.87 -0.72
C HIS A 8 -3.27 -12.92 -1.21
N ASP A 9 -3.00 -12.97 -2.51
CA ASP A 9 -2.10 -12.06 -3.20
C ASP A 9 -2.90 -11.07 -4.04
N ILE A 10 -2.55 -9.79 -3.97
CA ILE A 10 -3.09 -8.76 -4.86
C ILE A 10 -1.97 -8.05 -5.61
N ARG A 11 -2.21 -7.78 -6.89
CA ARG A 11 -1.32 -6.98 -7.73
C ARG A 11 -2.09 -5.81 -8.32
N ILE A 12 -1.50 -4.63 -8.26
CA ILE A 12 -2.00 -3.43 -8.94
C ILE A 12 -0.92 -2.86 -9.84
N THR A 13 -1.33 -2.23 -10.93
CA THR A 13 -0.42 -1.52 -11.84
C THR A 13 -0.66 -0.02 -11.69
N GLN A 14 0.37 0.73 -11.33
CA GLN A 14 0.28 2.18 -11.16
C GLN A 14 1.53 2.87 -11.70
N GLY A 15 1.35 3.87 -12.58
CA GLY A 15 2.48 4.61 -13.17
C GLY A 15 3.46 3.73 -13.97
N GLY A 16 2.96 2.67 -14.61
CA GLY A 16 3.77 1.72 -15.38
C GLY A 16 4.52 0.67 -14.55
N ALA A 17 4.45 0.73 -13.22
CA ALA A 17 5.04 -0.26 -12.33
C ALA A 17 3.95 -1.17 -11.73
N SER A 18 4.29 -2.46 -11.55
CA SER A 18 3.44 -3.42 -10.86
C SER A 18 3.84 -3.53 -9.39
N TYR A 19 2.86 -3.45 -8.50
CA TYR A 19 3.04 -3.53 -7.06
C TYR A 19 2.24 -4.71 -6.52
N LYS A 20 2.83 -5.43 -5.57
CA LYS A 20 2.22 -6.60 -4.91
C LYS A 20 1.99 -6.31 -3.43
N ALA A 21 0.88 -6.79 -2.91
CA ALA A 21 0.64 -6.96 -1.48
C ALA A 21 0.07 -8.35 -1.21
N THR A 22 0.22 -8.81 0.01
CA THR A 22 -0.46 -10.03 0.49
C THR A 22 -1.39 -9.66 1.62
N PHE A 23 -2.49 -10.38 1.80
CA PHE A 23 -3.39 -10.13 2.92
C PHE A 23 -4.13 -11.39 3.36
N PHE A 24 -4.62 -11.38 4.58
CA PHE A 24 -5.59 -12.37 5.08
C PHE A 24 -6.62 -11.65 5.95
N VAL A 25 -7.76 -12.30 6.16
CA VAL A 25 -8.83 -11.79 7.03
C VAL A 25 -8.94 -12.71 8.25
N GLU A 26 -8.88 -12.11 9.43
CA GLU A 26 -9.01 -12.81 10.71
C GLU A 26 -9.88 -11.96 11.64
N HIS A 27 -10.92 -12.54 12.23
CA HIS A 27 -11.83 -11.86 13.16
C HIS A 27 -12.39 -10.52 12.64
N GLY A 28 -12.70 -10.43 11.35
CA GLY A 28 -13.19 -9.19 10.73
C GLY A 28 -12.13 -8.10 10.60
N ILE A 29 -10.85 -8.44 10.73
CA ILE A 29 -9.70 -7.56 10.52
C ILE A 29 -8.93 -8.03 9.29
N ILE A 30 -8.69 -7.11 8.37
CA ILE A 30 -7.81 -7.29 7.23
C ILE A 30 -6.38 -7.04 7.71
N ASN A 31 -5.52 -8.05 7.59
CA ASN A 31 -4.09 -7.95 7.84
C ASN A 31 -3.35 -7.93 6.51
N ALA A 32 -2.93 -6.75 6.04
CA ALA A 32 -2.25 -6.58 4.76
C ALA A 32 -0.75 -6.36 4.93
N ASN A 33 0.07 -7.17 4.28
CA ASN A 33 1.51 -6.95 4.13
C ASN A 33 1.79 -6.13 2.87
N ILE A 34 2.17 -4.87 3.07
CA ILE A 34 2.52 -3.93 2.01
C ILE A 34 3.99 -3.53 2.20
N ALA A 35 4.86 -3.92 1.26
CA ALA A 35 6.29 -3.65 1.29
C ALA A 35 6.99 -4.06 2.62
N GLY A 36 6.61 -5.23 3.17
CA GLY A 36 7.18 -5.76 4.41
C GLY A 36 6.60 -5.16 5.68
N ARG A 37 5.58 -4.30 5.58
CA ARG A 37 4.88 -3.70 6.71
C ARG A 37 3.46 -4.25 6.79
N ILE A 38 3.07 -4.70 7.98
CA ILE A 38 1.69 -5.09 8.25
C ILE A 38 0.86 -3.84 8.52
N ILE A 39 -0.23 -3.69 7.78
CA ILE A 39 -1.24 -2.65 7.95
C ILE A 39 -2.56 -3.37 8.24
N THR A 40 -3.19 -2.99 9.34
CA THR A 40 -4.47 -3.56 9.76
C THR A 40 -5.61 -2.60 9.44
N ALA A 41 -6.73 -3.13 8.96
CA ALA A 41 -7.94 -2.36 8.74
C ALA A 41 -9.18 -3.22 9.06
N PRO A 42 -10.28 -2.64 9.56
CA PRO A 42 -11.53 -3.37 9.73
C PRO A 42 -12.08 -3.83 8.37
N LEU A 43 -12.63 -5.04 8.32
CA LEU A 43 -13.43 -5.52 7.20
C LEU A 43 -14.76 -4.75 7.20
N GLY A 44 -14.97 -3.93 6.18
CA GLY A 44 -16.23 -3.22 5.97
C GLY A 44 -17.16 -3.96 5.00
N ASP A 45 -18.12 -3.24 4.43
CA ASP A 45 -19.11 -3.78 3.48
C ASP A 45 -18.53 -4.15 2.11
N ARG A 46 -17.27 -3.74 1.84
CA ARG A 46 -16.59 -3.99 0.58
C ARG A 46 -15.68 -5.22 0.68
N PRO A 47 -15.45 -5.94 -0.43
CA PRO A 47 -14.48 -7.03 -0.49
C PRO A 47 -13.11 -6.60 0.07
N ALA A 48 -12.44 -7.52 0.77
CA ALA A 48 -11.15 -7.25 1.39
C ALA A 48 -10.11 -6.83 0.34
N GLU A 49 -10.13 -7.43 -0.85
CA GLU A 49 -9.25 -7.08 -1.98
C GLU A 49 -9.35 -5.60 -2.34
N VAL A 50 -10.56 -5.04 -2.36
CA VAL A 50 -10.78 -3.64 -2.72
C VAL A 50 -10.11 -2.73 -1.69
N SER A 51 -10.30 -3.05 -0.41
CA SER A 51 -9.68 -2.30 0.69
C SER A 51 -8.15 -2.39 0.66
N VAL A 52 -7.58 -3.58 0.42
CA VAL A 52 -6.12 -3.76 0.32
C VAL A 52 -5.55 -3.08 -0.92
N SER A 53 -6.28 -3.10 -2.05
CA SER A 53 -5.90 -2.39 -3.27
C SER A 53 -5.79 -0.88 -3.03
N GLU A 54 -6.77 -0.30 -2.34
CA GLU A 54 -6.77 1.13 -1.97
C GLU A 54 -5.66 1.48 -0.98
N LEU A 55 -5.41 0.63 0.02
CA LEU A 55 -4.28 0.78 0.94
C LEU A 55 -2.93 0.76 0.20
N LEU A 56 -2.77 -0.18 -0.73
CA LEU A 56 -1.57 -0.30 -1.56
C LEU A 56 -1.39 0.94 -2.45
N ALA A 57 -2.45 1.41 -3.10
CA ALA A 57 -2.42 2.64 -3.91
C ALA A 57 -2.07 3.88 -3.06
N GLY A 58 -2.66 4.01 -1.88
CA GLY A 58 -2.35 5.08 -0.92
C GLY A 58 -0.89 5.07 -0.49
N TYR A 59 -0.34 3.89 -0.19
CA TYR A 59 1.07 3.71 0.14
C TYR A 59 2.00 4.18 -1.00
N ILE A 60 1.72 3.77 -2.24
CA ILE A 60 2.51 4.17 -3.42
C ILE A 60 2.46 5.69 -3.63
N HIS A 61 1.28 6.29 -3.49
CA HIS A 61 1.15 7.75 -3.57
C HIS A 61 1.96 8.46 -2.49
N GLN A 62 1.95 7.96 -1.25
CA GLN A 62 2.73 8.54 -0.16
C GLN A 62 4.23 8.43 -0.43
N GLN A 63 4.70 7.27 -0.90
CA GLN A 63 6.11 7.06 -1.25
C GLN A 63 6.55 7.99 -2.39
N THR A 64 5.73 8.12 -3.43
CA THR A 64 5.99 9.01 -4.57
C THR A 64 6.07 10.47 -4.12
N ARG A 65 5.15 10.90 -3.23
CA ARG A 65 5.17 12.25 -2.65
C ARG A 65 6.43 12.50 -1.82
N ARG A 66 6.82 11.55 -0.96
CA ARG A 66 8.05 11.64 -0.14
C ARG A 66 9.29 11.74 -1.02
N ALA A 67 9.39 10.91 -2.07
CA ALA A 67 10.50 10.95 -3.02
C ALA A 67 10.60 12.30 -3.75
N ARG A 68 9.46 12.88 -4.16
CA ARG A 68 9.41 14.22 -4.79
C ARG A 68 9.84 15.33 -3.83
N THR A 69 9.38 15.29 -2.58
CA THR A 69 9.81 16.26 -1.57
C THR A 69 11.30 16.12 -1.30
N GLY A 70 11.83 14.91 -1.13
CA GLY A 70 13.26 14.69 -0.94
C GLY A 70 14.13 15.28 -2.06
N ARG A 71 13.71 15.14 -3.32
CA ARG A 71 14.40 15.78 -4.47
C ARG A 71 14.36 17.31 -4.39
N ARG A 72 13.21 17.90 -4.05
CA ARG A 72 13.09 19.37 -3.91
C ARG A 72 14.04 19.93 -2.84
N TRP A 73 14.28 19.20 -1.76
CA TRP A 73 15.22 19.62 -0.73
C TRP A 73 16.68 19.47 -1.19
N ALA A 74 17.03 18.41 -1.91
CA ALA A 74 18.35 18.25 -2.52
C ALA A 74 18.64 19.38 -3.53
N ASP A 75 17.66 19.77 -4.35
CA ASP A 75 17.83 20.86 -5.33
C ASP A 75 17.98 22.23 -4.68
N VAL A 76 17.35 22.46 -3.52
CA VAL A 76 17.53 23.70 -2.74
C VAL A 76 18.91 23.76 -2.10
N LEU A 77 19.43 22.61 -1.63
CA LEU A 77 20.77 22.52 -1.01
C LEU A 77 21.91 22.48 -2.05
N ALA A 78 21.62 22.12 -3.30
CA ALA A 78 22.61 22.01 -4.37
C ALA A 78 22.82 23.30 -5.18
N LYS A 79 22.12 24.41 -4.86
CA LYS A 79 22.42 25.71 -5.48
C LYS A 79 23.64 26.35 -4.80
N PRO A 80 24.80 26.47 -5.48
CA PRO A 80 25.88 27.31 -4.98
C PRO A 80 25.42 28.78 -5.00
N LYS A 81 25.87 29.52 -3.99
CA LYS A 81 25.66 30.96 -3.82
C LYS A 81 26.59 31.74 -4.73
#